data_AF-A0A7W0YL93-F1
#
_entry.id   AF-A0A7W0YL93-F1
#
_cell.length_a   1.000
_cell.length_b   1.000
_cell.length_c   1.000
_cell.angle_alpha   90.00
_cell.angle_beta   90.00
_cell.angle_gamma   90.00
#
_symmetry.space_group_name_H-M   'P 1'
#
loop_
_entity.id
_entity.type
_entity.pdbx_description
1 polymer ?
#
loop_
_entity_poly.entity_id
_entity_poly.type
_entity_poly.pdbx_seq_one_letter_code
_entity_poly.pdbx_strand_id
1 'polypeptide(L)'
;TEVQDDGTIAPTALGGSLPFAPEIVLPALIALREEHGDPLFGQYGFLDAFNESYPTGRPPGMGRAVPGRGWYDTDYLGIDQGPILAMAENYRTGLVWRYMRRNAYVVRGLRRAGFTGGWLEQAAAAASD
;
A
#
# COMPACT_ATOMS: atom_id res chain seq x y z
N THR A 1 5.41 -12.31 22.19
CA THR A 1 4.88 -12.21 20.83
C THR A 1 3.39 -12.02 20.95
N GLU A 2 2.97 -10.78 21.14
CA GLU A 2 1.56 -10.43 21.16
C GLU A 2 1.20 -9.92 19.77
N VAL A 3 0.17 -10.51 19.17
CA VAL A 3 -0.38 -10.02 17.90
C VAL A 3 -1.30 -8.87 18.28
N GLN A 4 -0.99 -7.66 17.81
CA GLN A 4 -1.88 -6.51 17.94
C GLN A 4 -2.76 -6.43 16.69
N ASP A 5 -3.98 -6.95 16.83
CA ASP A 5 -5.06 -6.83 15.86
C ASP A 5 -6.32 -6.43 16.63
N ASP A 6 -6.82 -5.22 16.37
CA ASP A 6 -8.03 -4.68 16.96
C ASP A 6 -9.19 -4.61 15.94
N GLY A 7 -9.04 -5.25 14.78
CA GLY A 7 -10.00 -5.24 13.68
C GLY A 7 -9.88 -4.04 12.74
N THR A 8 -8.87 -3.18 12.90
CA THR A 8 -8.63 -2.05 12.00
C THR A 8 -7.97 -2.50 10.70
N ILE A 9 -8.61 -2.18 9.58
CA ILE A 9 -8.14 -2.50 8.23
C ILE A 9 -7.67 -1.22 7.55
N ALA A 10 -6.43 -1.23 7.07
CA ALA A 10 -5.83 -0.15 6.31
C ALA A 10 -5.72 -0.52 4.81
N PRO A 11 -6.41 0.19 3.88
CA PRO A 11 -6.35 -0.13 2.45
C PRO A 11 -4.95 -0.11 1.83
N THR A 12 -4.00 0.62 2.43
CA THR A 12 -2.58 0.62 2.04
C THR A 12 -1.92 -0.76 2.11
N ALA A 13 -2.32 -1.62 3.06
CA ALA A 13 -1.79 -2.97 3.17
C ALA A 13 -2.11 -3.80 1.91
N LEU A 14 -3.32 -3.62 1.36
CA LEU A 14 -3.71 -4.21 0.09
C LEU A 14 -3.00 -3.50 -1.07
N GLY A 15 -3.16 -2.19 -1.23
CA GLY A 15 -2.63 -1.46 -2.38
C GLY A 15 -1.11 -1.56 -2.53
N GLY A 16 -0.37 -1.53 -1.42
CA GLY A 16 1.08 -1.75 -1.38
C GLY A 16 1.50 -3.18 -1.76
N SER A 17 0.59 -4.14 -1.65
CA SER A 17 0.85 -5.56 -1.93
C SER A 17 0.51 -5.97 -3.37
N LEU A 18 -0.04 -5.06 -4.17
CA LEU A 18 -0.56 -5.36 -5.51
C LEU A 18 0.44 -6.03 -6.46
N PRO A 19 1.74 -5.65 -6.52
CA PRO A 19 2.73 -6.36 -7.35
C PRO A 19 3.01 -7.81 -6.95
N PHE A 20 2.68 -8.20 -5.72
CA PHE A 20 3.07 -9.50 -5.16
C PHE A 20 1.94 -10.53 -5.24
N ALA A 21 0.69 -10.11 -5.06
CA ALA A 21 -0.47 -11.00 -5.09
C ALA A 21 -1.67 -10.35 -5.79
N PRO A 22 -1.52 -9.93 -7.07
CA PRO A 22 -2.54 -9.16 -7.78
C PRO A 22 -3.89 -9.88 -7.88
N GLU A 23 -3.88 -11.20 -7.97
CA GLU A 23 -5.06 -12.06 -8.10
C GLU A 23 -6.00 -12.02 -6.89
N ILE A 24 -5.48 -11.68 -5.70
CA ILE A 24 -6.30 -11.49 -4.49
C ILE A 24 -6.44 -10.02 -4.10
N VAL A 25 -5.39 -9.22 -4.32
CA VAL A 25 -5.38 -7.80 -3.92
C VAL A 25 -6.34 -6.98 -4.79
N LEU A 26 -6.35 -7.19 -6.11
CA LEU A 26 -7.17 -6.37 -7.00
C LEU A 26 -8.68 -6.58 -6.74
N PRO A 27 -9.19 -7.83 -6.64
CA PRO A 27 -10.58 -8.05 -6.23
C PRO A 27 -10.89 -7.48 -4.84
N ALA A 28 -9.96 -7.58 -3.87
CA ALA A 28 -10.16 -7.04 -2.53
C ALA A 28 -10.28 -5.51 -2.52
N LEU A 29 -9.46 -4.79 -3.29
CA LEU A 29 -9.57 -3.33 -3.42
C LEU A 29 -10.88 -2.91 -4.11
N ILE A 30 -11.33 -3.67 -5.12
CA ILE A 30 -12.63 -3.42 -5.76
C ILE A 30 -13.76 -3.63 -4.76
N ALA A 31 -13.76 -4.75 -4.04
CA ALA A 31 -14.74 -5.06 -3.01
C ALA A 31 -14.77 -3.98 -1.92
N LEU A 32 -13.61 -3.53 -1.42
CA LEU A 32 -13.58 -2.44 -0.44
C LEU A 32 -14.23 -1.16 -0.97
N ARG A 33 -14.01 -0.81 -2.25
CA ARG A 33 -14.65 0.36 -2.83
C ARG A 33 -16.16 0.18 -2.97
N GLU A 34 -16.59 -0.97 -3.48
CA GLU A 34 -18.01 -1.27 -3.73
C GLU A 34 -18.80 -1.37 -2.43
N GLU A 35 -18.23 -2.03 -1.42
CA GLU A 35 -18.87 -2.27 -0.13
C GLU A 35 -18.86 -1.00 0.73
N HIS A 36 -17.72 -0.32 0.87
CA HIS A 36 -17.63 0.79 1.81
C HIS A 36 -18.01 2.15 1.22
N GLY A 37 -17.87 2.36 -0.10
CA GLY A 37 -18.29 3.58 -0.78
C GLY A 37 -17.65 4.87 -0.22
N ASP A 38 -18.41 5.96 -0.25
CA ASP A 38 -17.98 7.29 0.22
C ASP A 38 -17.45 7.33 1.67
N PRO A 39 -17.96 6.50 2.61
CA PRO A 39 -17.36 6.35 3.93
C PRO A 39 -15.87 5.98 3.95
N LEU A 40 -15.34 5.28 2.95
CA LEU A 40 -13.92 4.88 2.90
C LEU A 40 -13.19 5.48 1.70
N PHE A 41 -13.88 5.99 0.68
CA PHE A 41 -13.26 6.51 -0.53
C PHE A 41 -13.71 7.94 -0.80
N GLY A 42 -12.74 8.85 -0.95
CA GLY A 42 -13.00 10.27 -1.22
C GLY A 42 -12.09 10.84 -2.30
N GLN A 43 -11.82 12.15 -2.20
CA GLN A 43 -11.11 12.93 -3.22
C GLN A 43 -9.74 12.34 -3.61
N TYR A 44 -8.99 11.80 -2.65
CA TYR A 44 -7.64 11.29 -2.88
C TYR A 44 -7.56 9.76 -2.92
N GLY A 45 -8.70 9.07 -3.00
CA GLY A 45 -8.76 7.61 -2.95
C GLY A 45 -9.27 7.11 -1.61
N PHE A 46 -8.77 5.95 -1.19
CA PHE A 46 -9.11 5.37 0.11
C PHE A 46 -8.60 6.25 1.26
N LEU A 47 -9.43 6.47 2.27
CA LEU A 47 -9.02 7.00 3.58
C LEU A 47 -8.13 5.97 4.28
N ASP A 48 -7.46 6.41 5.34
CA ASP A 48 -6.36 5.67 5.94
C ASP A 48 -6.74 4.28 6.45
N ALA A 49 -7.88 4.19 7.15
CA ALA A 49 -8.34 2.95 7.74
C ALA A 49 -9.85 2.95 8.06
N PHE A 50 -10.37 1.77 8.37
CA PHE A 50 -11.70 1.58 8.96
C PHE A 50 -11.70 0.39 9.92
N ASN A 51 -12.69 0.31 10.79
CA ASN A 51 -12.90 -0.79 11.71
C ASN A 51 -14.40 -1.01 11.94
N GLU A 52 -14.97 -2.05 11.32
CA GLU A 52 -16.40 -2.34 11.40
C GLU A 52 -16.83 -2.83 12.79
N SER A 53 -15.89 -3.39 13.57
CA SER A 53 -16.14 -3.87 14.92
C SER A 53 -16.17 -2.76 15.97
N TYR A 54 -15.77 -1.54 15.60
CA TYR A 54 -15.67 -0.43 16.54
C TYR A 54 -17.05 -0.01 17.11
N PRO A 55 -17.18 0.13 18.44
CA PRO A 55 -18.44 0.50 19.07
C PRO A 55 -18.81 1.97 18.78
N THR A 56 -19.96 2.19 18.16
CA THR A 56 -20.41 3.53 17.74
C THR A 56 -21.23 4.29 18.79
N GLY A 57 -21.30 3.78 20.03
CA GLY A 57 -22.06 4.39 21.13
C GLY A 57 -21.48 5.69 21.68
N ARG A 58 -20.24 6.04 21.33
CA ARG A 58 -19.58 7.31 21.67
C ARG A 58 -18.78 7.82 20.47
N PRO A 59 -18.71 9.14 20.24
CA PRO A 59 -17.82 9.70 19.22
C PRO A 59 -16.37 9.31 19.47
N PRO A 60 -15.63 8.87 18.43
CA PRO A 60 -14.22 8.57 18.55
C PRO A 60 -13.40 9.86 18.75
N GLY A 61 -12.17 9.73 19.26
CA GLY A 61 -11.26 10.87 19.40
C GLY A 61 -10.71 11.39 18.06
N MET A 62 -10.57 10.51 17.07
CA MET A 62 -10.16 10.80 15.69
C MET A 62 -11.03 9.99 14.73
N GLY A 63 -11.12 10.41 13.47
CA GLY A 63 -12.02 9.80 12.49
C GLY A 63 -13.50 10.02 12.83
N ARG A 64 -14.37 9.13 12.36
CA ARG A 64 -15.82 9.21 12.54
C ARG A 64 -16.45 7.85 12.78
N ALA A 65 -17.46 7.82 13.66
CA ALA A 65 -18.37 6.68 13.77
C ALA A 65 -19.44 6.78 12.68
N VAL A 66 -19.63 5.69 11.94
CA VAL A 66 -20.68 5.53 10.93
C VAL A 66 -21.73 4.57 11.49
N PRO A 67 -22.97 5.02 11.75
CA PRO A 67 -24.02 4.19 12.33
C PRO A 67 -24.22 2.88 11.56
N GLY A 68 -24.16 1.76 12.27
CA GLY A 68 -24.30 0.42 11.68
C GLY A 68 -23.10 -0.06 10.84
N ARG A 69 -22.00 0.69 10.78
CA ARG A 69 -20.81 0.34 9.97
C ARG A 69 -19.47 0.46 10.70
N GLY A 70 -19.46 0.89 11.96
CA GLY A 70 -18.25 1.00 12.78
C GLY A 70 -17.53 2.35 12.65
N TRP A 71 -16.21 2.34 12.70
CA TRP A 71 -15.34 3.52 12.63
C TRP A 71 -14.66 3.64 11.28
N TYR A 72 -14.51 4.86 10.79
CA TYR A 72 -13.77 5.18 9.57
C TYR A 72 -12.85 6.36 9.87
N ASP A 73 -11.64 6.33 9.33
CA ASP A 73 -10.78 7.49 9.37
C ASP A 73 -11.38 8.65 8.55
N THR A 74 -10.89 9.85 8.79
CA THR A 74 -11.16 11.06 8.03
C THR A 74 -9.93 11.55 7.27
N ASP A 75 -8.75 11.00 7.58
CA ASP A 75 -7.47 11.48 7.08
C ASP A 75 -6.94 10.66 5.90
N TYR A 76 -5.96 11.28 5.23
CA TYR A 76 -5.10 10.65 4.25
C TYR A 76 -3.65 10.79 4.73
N LEU A 77 -2.96 9.69 4.98
CA LEU A 77 -1.55 9.72 5.32
C LEU A 77 -0.71 9.53 4.06
N GLY A 78 0.22 10.46 3.80
CA GLY A 78 1.07 10.40 2.60
C GLY A 78 1.92 9.12 2.53
N ILE A 79 2.31 8.58 3.68
CA ILE A 79 3.04 7.32 3.80
C ILE A 79 2.20 6.11 3.41
N ASP A 80 0.88 6.24 3.36
CA ASP A 80 -0.06 5.16 3.02
C ASP A 80 -0.64 5.33 1.61
N GLN A 81 -0.94 6.56 1.21
CA GLN A 81 -1.35 6.87 -0.16
C GLN A 81 -0.22 6.64 -1.17
N GLY A 82 1.01 7.02 -0.81
CA GLY A 82 2.19 6.91 -1.67
C GLY A 82 2.45 5.47 -2.15
N PRO A 83 2.54 4.48 -1.23
CA PRO A 83 2.69 3.07 -1.59
C PRO A 83 1.59 2.52 -2.48
N ILE A 84 0.31 2.87 -2.25
CA ILE A 84 -0.80 2.41 -3.12
C ILE A 84 -0.52 2.78 -4.59
N LEU A 85 -0.18 4.05 -4.85
CA LEU A 85 0.10 4.53 -6.20
C LEU A 85 1.41 3.94 -6.77
N ALA A 86 2.48 3.96 -5.98
CA ALA A 86 3.78 3.46 -6.42
C ALA A 86 3.73 1.96 -6.76
N MET A 87 3.00 1.18 -5.97
CA MET A 87 2.88 -0.26 -6.15
C MET A 87 1.88 -0.60 -7.26
N ALA A 88 0.79 0.16 -7.43
CA ALA A 88 -0.05 0.02 -8.61
C ALA A 88 0.72 0.27 -9.92
N GLU A 89 1.57 1.30 -9.97
CA GLU A 89 2.39 1.56 -11.15
C GLU A 89 3.52 0.52 -11.31
N ASN A 90 4.07 -0.01 -10.21
CA ASN A 90 5.03 -1.11 -10.28
C ASN A 90 4.40 -2.40 -10.80
N TYR A 91 3.16 -2.69 -10.44
CA TYR A 91 2.41 -3.81 -10.98
C TYR A 91 2.14 -3.65 -12.48
N ARG A 92 1.65 -2.47 -12.90
CA ARG A 92 1.28 -2.21 -14.30
C ARG A 92 2.48 -2.19 -15.24
N THR A 93 3.54 -1.48 -14.85
CA THR A 93 4.71 -1.32 -15.71
C THR A 93 6.02 -1.56 -14.99
N GLY A 94 6.10 -1.45 -13.67
CA GLY A 94 7.38 -1.53 -12.95
C GLY A 94 8.14 -0.20 -12.96
N LEU A 95 7.48 0.94 -13.19
CA LEU A 95 8.12 2.24 -13.41
C LEU A 95 9.11 2.62 -12.30
N VAL A 96 8.63 2.63 -11.05
CA VAL A 96 9.42 3.07 -9.90
C VAL A 96 10.62 2.15 -9.71
N TRP A 97 10.41 0.83 -9.81
CA TRP A 97 11.50 -0.14 -9.75
C TRP A 97 12.49 0.05 -10.90
N ARG A 98 12.04 0.17 -12.15
CA ARG A 98 12.95 0.38 -13.30
C ARG A 98 13.80 1.64 -13.12
N TYR A 99 13.22 2.73 -12.64
CA TYR A 99 13.98 3.95 -12.36
C TYR A 99 14.99 3.75 -11.22
N MET A 100 14.58 3.13 -10.12
CA MET A 100 15.48 2.83 -8.99
C MET A 100 16.67 1.97 -9.42
N ARG A 101 16.42 0.94 -10.24
CA ARG A 101 17.45 -0.01 -10.73
C ARG A 101 18.55 0.65 -11.57
N ARG A 102 18.27 1.81 -12.18
CA ARG A 102 19.26 2.60 -12.96
C ARG A 102 20.15 3.48 -12.07
N ASN A 103 19.81 3.66 -10.80
CA ASN A 103 20.57 4.53 -9.92
C ASN A 103 21.89 3.86 -9.50
N ALA A 104 23.01 4.42 -9.96
CA ALA A 104 24.34 3.88 -9.67
C ALA A 104 24.67 3.82 -8.17
N TYR A 105 24.11 4.72 -7.35
CA TYR A 105 24.29 4.69 -5.89
C TYR A 105 23.56 3.51 -5.26
N VAL A 106 22.33 3.22 -5.69
CA VAL A 106 21.56 2.04 -5.24
C VAL A 106 22.27 0.75 -5.62
N VAL A 107 22.69 0.62 -6.88
CA VAL A 107 23.42 -0.55 -7.39
C VAL A 107 24.71 -0.79 -6.60
N ARG A 108 25.54 0.25 -6.42
CA ARG A 108 26.77 0.13 -5.63
C ARG A 108 26.49 -0.22 -4.17
N GLY A 109 25.45 0.37 -3.57
CA GLY A 109 25.05 0.09 -2.19
C GLY A 109 24.66 -1.37 -1.99
N LEU A 110 23.78 -1.90 -2.84
CA LEU A 110 23.35 -3.30 -2.80
C LEU A 110 24.52 -4.28 -2.96
N ARG A 111 25.43 -4.03 -3.92
CA ARG A 111 26.62 -4.87 -4.12
C ARG A 111 27.54 -4.86 -2.90
N ARG A 112 27.77 -3.69 -2.29
CA ARG A 112 28.58 -3.58 -1.06
C ARG A 112 27.95 -4.27 0.14
N ALA A 113 26.62 -4.37 0.17
CA ALA A 113 25.89 -5.12 1.18
C ALA A 113 25.81 -6.64 0.91
N GLY A 114 26.43 -7.12 -0.18
CA GLY A 114 26.50 -8.56 -0.49
C GLY A 114 25.30 -9.11 -1.26
N PHE A 115 24.38 -8.26 -1.73
CA PHE A 115 23.28 -8.72 -2.59
C PHE A 115 23.80 -9.10 -3.98
N THR A 116 23.27 -10.19 -4.54
CA THR A 116 23.59 -10.73 -5.87
C THR A 116 22.32 -11.18 -6.61
N GLY A 117 22.45 -11.55 -7.89
CA GLY A 117 21.38 -12.11 -8.69
C GLY A 117 20.37 -11.11 -9.28
N GLY A 118 19.45 -11.66 -10.06
CA GLY A 118 18.31 -10.93 -10.65
C GLY A 118 18.72 -9.75 -11.53
N TRP A 119 18.01 -8.64 -11.36
CA TRP A 119 18.25 -7.41 -12.15
C TRP A 119 19.60 -6.75 -11.85
N LEU A 120 20.22 -7.04 -10.71
CA LEU A 120 21.45 -6.39 -10.25
C LEU A 120 22.67 -6.81 -11.07
N GLU A 121 22.64 -8.03 -11.64
CA GLU A 121 23.68 -8.56 -12.52
C GLU A 121 23.47 -8.14 -13.97
N GLN A 122 22.21 -8.11 -14.43
CA GLN A 122 21.85 -7.61 -15.77
C GLN A 122 22.24 -6.14 -15.97
N ALA A 123 22.17 -5.33 -14.90
CA ALA A 123 22.63 -3.94 -14.91
C ALA A 123 24.17 -3.81 -15.05
N ALA A 124 24.95 -4.85 -14.77
CA ALA A 124 26.40 -4.85 -14.99
C ALA A 124 26.73 -5.05 -16.48
N ALA A 125 26.01 -5.97 -17.14
CA ALA A 125 26.21 -6.28 -18.55
C ALA A 125 25.93 -5.06 -19.44
N ALA A 126 24.82 -4.35 -19.19
CA ALA A 126 24.43 -3.18 -19.97
C ALA A 126 25.30 -1.92 -19.77
N ALA A 127 26.18 -1.91 -18.77
CA ALA A 127 27.14 -0.81 -18.54
C ALA A 127 28.55 -1.14 -19.07
N SER A 128 28.73 -2.36 -19.59
CA SER A 128 29.99 -2.87 -20.15
C SER A 128 30.02 -2.84 -21.68
N ASP A 129 28.89 -2.52 -22.31
CA ASP A 129 28.71 -2.24 -23.74
C ASP A 129 28.60 -0.73 -23.99
#